data_AF-A0A7J6EHJ7-F1
#
_entry.id   AF-A0A7J6EHJ7-F1
#
_cell.length_a   1.000
_cell.length_b   1.000
_cell.length_c   1.000
_cell.angle_alpha   90.00
_cell.angle_beta   90.00
_cell.angle_gamma   90.00
#
_symmetry.space_group_name_H-M   'P 1'
#
loop_
_entity.id
_entity.type
_entity.pdbx_description
1 polymer ?
#
loop_
_entity_poly.entity_id
_entity_poly.type
_entity_poly.pdbx_seq_one_letter_code
_entity_poly.pdbx_strand_id
1 'polypeptide(L)'
;MKRIFFLEDLTQNGVNSAAYTDALNLAVVPSPLEQFSILPLIPMNIGNLYFSFTNSALFMLLTLSLVLLLVYFVTKNGGGNLVPNAWQSLVELIYDFVLNLVNEQIGGLSGNVKQNYSTGKAEGAYYFDRGATDV
;
A
#
# COMPACT_ATOMS: atom_id res chain seq x y z
N MET A 1 -38.89 23.46 18.55
CA MET A 1 -38.71 22.68 19.79
C MET A 1 -37.25 22.65 20.25
N LYS A 2 -36.29 22.23 19.41
CA LYS A 2 -34.86 22.13 19.78
C LYS A 2 -34.20 23.45 20.28
N ARG A 3 -34.51 24.61 19.70
CA ARG A 3 -34.00 25.92 20.16
C ARG A 3 -34.46 26.34 21.56
N ILE A 4 -35.66 25.95 21.98
CA ILE A 4 -36.22 26.35 23.29
C ILE A 4 -35.46 25.63 24.40
N PHE A 5 -35.22 24.32 24.23
CA PHE A 5 -34.43 23.50 25.15
C PHE A 5 -33.00 24.03 25.34
N PHE A 6 -32.33 24.48 24.27
CA PHE A 6 -30.99 25.06 24.37
C PHE A 6 -30.95 26.36 25.19
N LEU A 7 -31.96 27.22 25.05
CA LEU A 7 -32.00 28.48 25.78
C LEU A 7 -32.31 28.27 27.27
N GLU A 8 -33.15 27.29 27.60
CA GLU A 8 -33.43 26.90 28.98
C GLU A 8 -32.18 26.35 29.68
N ASP A 9 -31.43 25.47 29.02
CA ASP A 9 -30.18 24.92 29.55
C ASP A 9 -29.10 25.99 29.77
N LEU A 10 -28.93 26.90 28.80
CA LEU A 10 -28.00 28.04 28.92
C LEU A 10 -28.41 29.02 30.04
N THR A 11 -29.71 29.22 30.26
CA THR A 11 -30.21 30.14 31.28
C THR A 11 -30.09 29.56 32.68
N GLN A 12 -30.31 28.25 32.86
CA GLN A 12 -30.17 27.60 34.17
C GLN A 12 -28.72 27.28 34.54
N ASN A 13 -27.93 26.77 33.60
CA ASN A 13 -26.61 26.20 33.89
C ASN A 13 -25.45 27.12 33.44
N GLY A 14 -25.72 28.18 32.68
CA GLY A 14 -24.72 29.16 32.27
C GLY A 14 -23.52 28.53 31.57
N VAL A 15 -22.31 28.81 32.06
CA VAL A 15 -21.05 28.24 31.54
C VAL A 15 -20.86 26.74 31.83
N ASN A 16 -21.72 26.14 32.65
CA ASN A 16 -21.73 24.70 32.92
C ASN A 16 -22.81 23.97 32.11
N SER A 17 -23.54 24.68 31.24
CA SER A 17 -24.53 24.11 30.31
C SER A 17 -23.86 23.16 29.32
N ALA A 18 -24.54 22.04 29.02
CA ALA A 18 -24.09 21.11 27.98
C ALA A 18 -24.02 21.79 26.60
N ALA A 19 -24.96 22.70 26.33
CA ALA A 19 -24.96 23.50 25.11
C ALA A 19 -23.73 24.42 24.99
N TYR A 20 -23.27 24.97 26.12
CA TYR A 20 -22.07 25.82 26.16
C TYR A 20 -20.79 25.00 25.99
N THR A 21 -20.68 23.84 26.64
CA THR A 21 -19.52 22.94 26.47
C THR A 21 -19.44 22.38 25.06
N ASP A 22 -20.57 22.01 24.46
CA ASP A 22 -20.62 21.55 23.07
C ASP A 22 -20.25 22.67 22.09
N ALA A 23 -20.71 23.90 22.33
CA ALA A 23 -20.30 25.05 21.53
C ALA A 23 -18.80 25.36 21.66
N LEU A 24 -18.23 25.21 22.86
CA LEU A 24 -16.78 25.33 23.07
C LEU A 24 -16.00 24.20 22.39
N ASN A 25 -16.48 22.96 22.46
CA ASN A 25 -15.86 21.83 21.77
C ASN A 25 -15.97 21.94 20.24
N LEU A 26 -17.03 22.58 19.72
CA LEU A 26 -17.14 22.93 18.30
C LEU A 26 -16.24 24.11 17.92
N ALA A 27 -15.99 25.04 18.84
CA ALA A 27 -15.09 26.18 18.65
C ALA A 27 -13.61 25.75 18.71
N VAL A 28 -13.27 24.76 19.53
CA VAL A 28 -11.99 24.05 19.48
C VAL A 28 -12.05 23.08 18.31
N VAL A 29 -11.80 23.59 17.09
CA VAL A 29 -11.64 22.73 15.93
C VAL A 29 -10.39 21.86 16.16
N PRO A 30 -10.53 20.54 16.36
CA PRO A 30 -9.36 19.69 16.51
C PRO A 30 -8.52 19.81 15.26
N SER A 31 -7.22 20.06 15.44
CA SER A 31 -6.34 20.23 14.29
C SER A 31 -6.30 18.90 13.52
N PRO A 32 -6.40 18.90 12.18
CA PRO A 32 -6.33 17.67 11.41
C PRO A 32 -5.00 16.91 11.62
N LEU A 33 -3.97 17.55 12.16
CA LEU A 33 -2.68 16.92 12.46
C LEU A 33 -2.72 16.08 13.75
N GLU A 34 -3.63 16.37 14.69
CA GLU A 34 -3.70 15.69 15.99
C GLU A 34 -3.95 14.19 15.88
N GLN A 35 -4.65 13.75 14.83
CA GLN A 35 -4.92 12.33 14.55
C GLN A 35 -3.63 11.50 14.31
N PHE A 36 -2.52 12.15 14.00
CA PHE A 36 -1.20 11.52 13.79
C PHE A 36 -0.29 11.60 15.01
N SER A 37 -0.80 12.08 16.15
CA SER A 37 -0.03 12.11 17.40
C SER A 37 0.38 10.69 17.82
N ILE A 38 1.65 10.56 18.25
CA ILE A 38 2.19 9.31 18.75
C ILE A 38 2.08 9.34 20.27
N LEU A 39 1.22 8.47 20.80
CA LEU A 39 0.94 8.38 22.23
C LEU A 39 1.53 7.10 22.81
N PRO A 40 2.28 7.17 23.93
CA PRO A 40 2.74 5.98 24.63
C PRO A 40 1.55 5.32 25.33
N LEU A 41 1.25 4.07 24.97
CA LEU A 41 0.23 3.25 25.59
C LEU A 41 0.77 2.53 26.83
N ILE A 42 1.98 1.98 26.72
CA ILE A 42 2.68 1.35 27.84
C ILE A 42 4.06 2.00 27.93
N PRO A 43 4.27 2.93 28.87
CA PRO A 43 5.55 3.58 29.04
C PRO A 43 6.56 2.57 29.60
N MET A 44 7.66 2.34 28.88
CA MET A 44 8.73 1.43 29.29
C MET A 44 10.07 2.10 29.05
N ASN A 45 10.90 2.12 30.09
CA ASN A 45 12.25 2.66 30.05
C ASN A 45 13.23 1.58 30.48
N ILE A 46 14.25 1.35 29.65
CA ILE A 46 15.32 0.38 29.94
C ILE A 46 16.61 1.19 30.12
N GLY A 47 16.99 1.43 31.37
CA GLY A 47 18.08 2.35 31.69
C GLY A 47 17.79 3.76 31.15
N ASN A 48 18.63 4.21 30.22
CA ASN A 48 18.50 5.53 29.58
C ASN A 48 17.76 5.48 28.22
N LEU A 49 17.22 4.33 27.83
CA LEU A 49 16.49 4.15 26.56
C LEU A 49 14.99 4.21 26.80
N TYR A 50 14.31 5.07 26.04
CA TYR A 50 12.86 5.18 26.03
C TYR A 50 12.27 4.17 25.04
N PHE A 51 11.79 3.04 25.54
CA PHE A 51 11.27 1.92 24.75
C PHE A 51 9.77 1.71 24.98
N SER A 52 9.02 2.81 24.99
CA SER A 52 7.58 2.77 25.28
C SER A 52 6.80 2.14 24.11
N PHE A 53 5.81 1.32 24.43
CA PHE A 53 4.88 0.79 23.45
C PHE A 53 3.87 1.87 23.07
N THR A 54 3.88 2.31 21.81
CA THR A 54 3.03 3.41 21.31
C THR A 54 1.87 2.90 20.46
N ASN A 55 0.91 3.77 20.16
CA ASN A 55 -0.13 3.53 19.16
C ASN A 55 0.44 3.06 17.81
N SER A 56 1.54 3.68 17.35
CA SER A 56 2.22 3.27 16.12
C SER A 56 2.76 1.83 16.19
N ALA A 57 3.36 1.45 17.32
CA ALA A 57 3.84 0.08 17.55
C ALA A 57 2.69 -0.94 17.59
N LEU A 58 1.53 -0.58 18.15
CA LEU A 58 0.33 -1.41 18.14
C LEU A 58 -0.15 -1.67 16.70
N PHE A 59 -0.25 -0.63 15.87
CA PHE A 59 -0.66 -0.79 14.47
C PHE A 59 0.37 -1.58 13.65
N MET A 60 1.67 -1.44 13.96
CA MET A 60 2.71 -2.28 13.36
C MET A 60 2.53 -3.76 13.70
N LEU A 61 2.21 -4.11 14.95
CA LEU A 61 1.93 -5.49 15.32
C LEU A 61 0.64 -6.02 14.69
N LEU A 62 -0.42 -5.21 14.63
CA LEU A 62 -1.68 -5.58 13.97
C LEU A 62 -1.47 -5.86 12.49
N THR A 63 -0.75 -4.97 11.78
CA THR A 63 -0.46 -5.14 10.36
C THR A 63 0.41 -6.37 10.11
N LEU A 64 1.47 -6.57 10.91
CA LEU A 64 2.30 -7.78 10.83
C LEU A 64 1.47 -9.05 11.04
N SER A 65 0.61 -9.06 12.06
CA SER A 65 -0.27 -10.19 12.39
C SER A 65 -1.25 -10.48 11.26
N LEU A 66 -1.84 -9.44 10.68
CA LEU A 66 -2.75 -9.56 9.52
C LEU A 66 -2.02 -10.15 8.31
N VAL A 67 -0.82 -9.68 7.99
CA VAL A 67 -0.03 -10.20 6.87
C VAL A 67 0.33 -11.67 7.10
N LEU A 68 0.80 -12.04 8.30
CA LEU A 68 1.11 -13.42 8.63
C LEU A 68 -0.14 -14.33 8.52
N LEU A 69 -1.29 -13.83 8.95
CA LEU A 69 -2.57 -14.55 8.88
C LEU A 69 -3.01 -14.73 7.42
N LEU A 70 -2.89 -13.70 6.57
CA LEU A 70 -3.17 -13.81 5.13
C LEU A 70 -2.26 -14.82 4.45
N VAL A 71 -0.95 -14.79 4.74
CA VAL A 71 0.01 -15.78 4.21
C VAL A 71 -0.36 -17.19 4.68
N TYR A 72 -0.75 -17.34 5.95
CA TYR A 72 -1.18 -18.63 6.48
C TYR A 72 -2.39 -19.20 5.72
N PHE A 73 -3.42 -18.39 5.44
CA PHE A 73 -4.60 -18.84 4.70
C PHE A 73 -4.33 -19.28 3.25
N VAL A 74 -3.31 -18.72 2.62
CA VAL A 74 -2.89 -19.11 1.26
C VAL A 74 -2.07 -20.41 1.28
N THR A 75 -1.45 -20.74 2.41
CA THR A 75 -0.61 -21.92 2.54
C THR A 75 -1.44 -23.21 2.59
N LYS A 76 -0.89 -24.32 2.08
CA LYS A 76 -1.56 -25.64 2.05
C LYS A 76 -2.11 -26.09 3.41
N ASN A 77 -1.43 -25.75 4.50
CA ASN A 77 -1.85 -26.11 5.86
C ASN A 77 -2.96 -25.21 6.43
N GLY A 78 -3.20 -24.04 5.83
CA GLY A 78 -4.16 -23.03 6.31
C GLY A 78 -5.43 -22.91 5.48
N GLY A 79 -5.69 -23.83 4.53
CA GLY A 79 -6.88 -23.82 3.67
C GLY A 79 -6.60 -23.63 2.18
N GLY A 80 -5.32 -23.71 1.79
CA GLY A 80 -4.90 -23.59 0.40
C GLY A 80 -5.38 -24.74 -0.50
N ASN A 81 -6.49 -24.54 -1.20
CA ASN A 81 -7.08 -25.54 -2.08
C ASN A 81 -6.51 -25.50 -3.50
N LEU A 82 -6.75 -26.56 -4.27
CA LEU A 82 -6.36 -26.64 -5.69
C LEU A 82 -7.32 -25.82 -6.57
N VAL A 83 -8.59 -25.74 -6.18
CA VAL A 83 -9.52 -24.71 -6.63
C VAL A 83 -9.44 -23.55 -5.63
N PRO A 84 -9.05 -22.34 -6.05
CA PRO A 84 -8.79 -21.25 -5.13
C PRO A 84 -10.07 -20.81 -4.41
N ASN A 85 -9.95 -20.58 -3.10
CA ASN A 85 -10.98 -19.91 -2.31
C ASN A 85 -10.90 -18.37 -2.49
N ALA A 86 -11.92 -17.63 -2.04
CA ALA A 86 -11.98 -16.18 -2.24
C ALA A 86 -10.76 -15.42 -1.68
N TRP A 87 -10.18 -15.87 -0.56
CA TRP A 87 -9.01 -15.25 0.05
C TRP A 87 -7.72 -15.57 -0.73
N GLN A 88 -7.58 -16.79 -1.25
CA GLN A 88 -6.50 -17.16 -2.15
C GLN A 88 -6.54 -16.32 -3.43
N SER A 89 -7.73 -16.19 -4.05
CA SER A 89 -7.90 -15.40 -5.27
C SER A 89 -7.54 -13.92 -5.07
N LEU A 90 -7.86 -13.34 -3.91
CA LEU A 90 -7.47 -11.96 -3.59
C LEU A 90 -5.94 -11.81 -3.52
N VAL A 91 -5.25 -12.74 -2.85
CA VAL A 91 -3.79 -12.69 -2.73
C VAL A 91 -3.11 -12.95 -4.07
N GLU A 92 -3.59 -13.91 -4.86
CA GLU A 92 -3.11 -14.17 -6.22
C GLU A 92 -3.29 -12.94 -7.13
N LEU A 93 -4.45 -12.26 -7.05
CA LEU A 93 -4.71 -11.03 -7.81
C LEU A 93 -3.74 -9.89 -7.44
N ILE A 94 -3.46 -9.69 -6.14
CA ILE A 94 -2.51 -8.66 -5.70
C ILE A 94 -1.09 -9.02 -6.16
N TYR A 95 -0.71 -10.29 -6.08
CA TYR A 95 0.60 -10.77 -6.54
C TYR A 95 0.79 -10.52 -8.04
N ASP A 96 -0.18 -10.94 -8.87
CA ASP A 96 -0.13 -10.75 -10.31
C ASP A 96 -0.15 -9.26 -10.68
N PHE A 97 -0.93 -8.45 -9.98
CA PHE A 97 -0.95 -6.99 -10.19
C PHE A 97 0.43 -6.37 -9.94
N VAL A 98 1.06 -6.67 -8.79
CA VAL A 98 2.40 -6.15 -8.47
C VAL A 98 3.44 -6.67 -9.47
N LEU A 99 3.42 -7.96 -9.79
CA LEU A 99 4.34 -8.56 -10.75
C LEU A 99 4.23 -7.91 -12.14
N ASN A 100 3.00 -7.67 -12.61
CA ASN A 100 2.76 -7.03 -13.90
C ASN A 100 3.21 -5.57 -13.90
N LEU A 101 2.90 -4.80 -12.86
CA LEU A 101 3.38 -3.42 -12.72
C LEU A 101 4.91 -3.35 -12.74
N VAL A 102 5.57 -4.23 -11.99
CA VAL A 102 7.02 -4.33 -11.92
C VAL A 102 7.61 -4.71 -13.29
N ASN A 103 7.04 -5.71 -13.97
CA ASN A 103 7.49 -6.12 -15.30
C ASN A 103 7.29 -5.02 -16.35
N GLU A 104 6.22 -4.24 -16.27
CA GLU A 104 5.95 -3.13 -17.19
C GLU A 104 6.93 -1.96 -16.96
N GLN A 105 7.18 -1.59 -15.69
CA GLN A 105 8.02 -0.44 -15.37
C GLN A 105 9.52 -0.67 -15.57
N ILE A 106 10.03 -1.88 -15.33
CA ILE A 106 11.47 -2.18 -15.45
C ILE A 106 11.84 -2.65 -16.88
N GLY A 107 10.86 -2.73 -17.79
CA GLY A 107 11.05 -3.31 -19.12
C GLY A 107 11.20 -4.81 -19.03
N GLY A 108 10.09 -5.54 -19.19
CA GLY A 108 9.99 -6.98 -18.96
C GLY A 108 11.17 -7.76 -19.54
N LEU A 109 11.74 -8.66 -18.71
CA LEU A 109 12.73 -9.68 -19.06
C LEU A 109 13.60 -9.30 -20.27
N SER A 110 14.63 -8.48 -20.04
CA SER A 110 15.87 -8.46 -20.82
C SER A 110 15.72 -8.98 -22.27
N GLY A 111 15.22 -8.12 -23.15
CA GLY A 111 15.50 -8.19 -24.58
C GLY A 111 15.36 -9.54 -25.27
N ASN A 112 14.13 -10.07 -25.40
CA ASN A 112 13.80 -10.86 -26.58
C ASN A 112 13.39 -9.93 -27.73
N VAL A 113 14.31 -9.04 -28.12
CA VAL A 113 14.27 -8.48 -29.48
C VAL A 113 14.61 -9.66 -30.38
N LYS A 114 13.59 -10.39 -30.85
CA LYS A 114 13.74 -11.18 -32.06
C LYS A 114 14.04 -10.17 -33.17
N GLN A 115 15.33 -9.89 -33.36
CA GLN A 115 15.82 -9.22 -34.54
C GLN A 115 15.48 -10.16 -35.69
N ASN A 116 14.30 -9.95 -36.28
CA ASN A 116 14.01 -10.46 -37.60
C ASN A 116 14.98 -9.72 -38.53
N TYR A 117 16.19 -10.25 -38.67
CA TYR A 117 17.04 -9.98 -39.82
C TYR A 117 16.29 -10.50 -41.03
N SER A 118 15.40 -9.67 -41.55
CA SER A 118 14.79 -9.87 -42.85
C SER A 118 15.92 -9.86 -43.85
N THR A 119 16.29 -11.06 -44.29
CA THR A 119 16.80 -11.40 -45.61
C THR A 119 17.51 -10.26 -46.35
N GLY A 120 18.77 -10.04 -46.02
CA GLY A 120 19.75 -9.38 -46.90
C GLY A 120 20.52 -10.41 -47.74
N LYS A 121 19.86 -11.43 -48.28
CA LYS A 121 20.45 -12.30 -49.33
C LYS A 121 20.13 -11.68 -50.68
N ALA A 122 20.99 -10.81 -51.21
CA ALA A 122 21.17 -10.61 -52.67
C ALA A 122 22.22 -9.52 -53.06
N GLU A 123 23.27 -9.21 -52.30
CA GLU A 123 24.25 -8.18 -52.75
C GLU A 123 25.72 -8.60 -52.68
N GLY A 124 26.02 -9.89 -52.51
CA GLY A 124 27.40 -10.40 -52.45
C GLY A 124 27.87 -11.22 -53.67
N ALA A 125 26.97 -11.59 -54.59
CA ALA A 125 27.30 -12.54 -55.67
C ALA A 125 27.74 -11.90 -57.00
N TYR A 126 27.61 -10.57 -57.14
CA TYR A 126 27.88 -9.88 -58.42
C TYR A 126 29.32 -9.36 -58.57
N TYR A 127 30.16 -9.50 -57.55
CA TYR A 127 31.54 -9.00 -57.56
C TYR A 127 32.62 -10.07 -57.81
N PHE A 128 32.25 -11.34 -57.94
CA PHE A 128 33.23 -12.44 -58.03
C PHE A 128 33.49 -12.98 -59.45
N ASP A 129 32.84 -12.45 -60.50
CA ASP A 129 32.93 -13.02 -61.86
C ASP A 129 33.59 -12.10 -62.92
N ARG A 130 34.27 -11.03 -62.51
CA ARG A 130 34.98 -10.14 -63.46
C ARG A 130 36.42 -9.90 -63.02
N GLY A 131 37.28 -10.89 -63.22
CA GLY A 131 38.72 -10.76 -62.93
C GLY A 131 39.64 -11.86 -63.43
N ALA A 132 39.19 -12.82 -64.24
CA ALA A 132 40.02 -13.91 -64.74
C ALA A 132 39.88 -14.05 -66.26
N THR A 133 40.34 -13.05 -67.01
CA THR A 133 40.73 -13.10 -68.43
C THR A 133 41.30 -11.72 -68.75
N ASP A 134 42.64 -11.63 -68.75
CA ASP A 134 43.49 -10.63 -69.43
C ASP A 134 44.77 -10.35 -68.60
N VAL A 135 45.72 -11.30 -68.63
CA VAL A 135 47.17 -11.17 -68.95
C VAL A 135 47.91 -12.48 -68.72
#